data_AF-A0A0G0TS60-F1
#
_entry.id   AF-A0A0G0TS60-F1
#
_cell.length_a   1.000
_cell.length_b   1.000
_cell.length_c   1.000
_cell.angle_alpha   90.00
_cell.angle_beta   90.00
_cell.angle_gamma   90.00
#
_symmetry.space_group_name_H-M   'P 1'
#
loop_
_entity.id
_entity.type
_entity.pdbx_description
1 polymer ?
#
loop_
_entity_poly.entity_id
_entity_poly.type
_entity_poly.pdbx_seq_one_letter_code
_entity_poly.pdbx_strand_id
1 'polypeptide(L)'
;MIYQKYITGKWDKGSAAGVGQNRHWGAKFTPKKPIRSFRDLEVYQKTLECSVLIDKDIVPALEKVKDSRVEELSKNAMAIPLYISEGHSLRFADFGLALGYIEKALSGCNRVSVYLDHIKGTYGDKVKADLIEDLINRYTLVRGKIFRLEQSWKKFMKTDLEMGQNTIQKKR
;
A
#
# COMPACT_ATOMS: atom_id res chain seq x y z
N MET A 1 -7.77 16.07 13.90
CA MET A 1 -8.82 16.08 12.84
C MET A 1 -8.48 15.31 11.56
N ILE A 2 -7.33 14.62 11.45
CA ILE A 2 -7.02 13.76 10.28
C ILE A 2 -7.75 12.41 10.38
N TYR A 3 -8.01 11.91 11.60
CA TYR A 3 -8.57 10.57 11.84
C TYR A 3 -10.06 10.38 11.53
N GLN A 4 -10.93 11.39 11.70
CA GLN A 4 -12.37 11.20 11.46
C GLN A 4 -12.73 10.94 9.98
N LYS A 5 -11.92 11.41 9.02
CA LYS A 5 -12.22 11.22 7.58
C LYS A 5 -11.95 9.79 7.07
N TYR A 6 -11.17 8.98 7.79
CA TYR A 6 -10.85 7.60 7.38
C TYR A 6 -11.86 6.57 7.88
N ILE A 7 -12.76 6.96 8.78
CA ILE A 7 -13.71 6.05 9.43
C ILE A 7 -14.93 5.76 8.53
N THR A 8 -15.21 6.58 7.51
CA THR A 8 -16.36 6.39 6.60
C THR A 8 -16.04 5.47 5.43
N GLY A 9 -15.14 4.49 5.61
CA GLY A 9 -14.53 3.65 4.58
C GLY A 9 -15.50 2.89 3.67
N LYS A 10 -16.12 3.57 2.71
CA LYS A 10 -16.40 2.98 1.42
C LYS A 10 -15.05 2.85 0.72
N TRP A 11 -14.54 1.64 0.69
CA TRP A 11 -13.57 1.30 -0.34
C TRP A 11 -14.23 1.57 -1.68
N ASP A 12 -13.64 2.50 -2.43
CA ASP A 12 -13.91 2.60 -3.86
C ASP A 12 -13.43 1.26 -4.42
N LYS A 13 -14.36 0.29 -4.50
CA LYS A 13 -14.17 -0.93 -5.26
C LYS A 13 -13.85 -0.42 -6.64
N GLY A 14 -12.56 -0.34 -6.99
CA GLY A 14 -12.16 -0.22 -8.38
C GLY A 14 -12.96 -1.31 -9.09
N SER A 15 -13.89 -0.88 -9.94
CA SER A 15 -15.02 -1.64 -10.47
C SER A 15 -14.73 -3.12 -10.64
N ALA A 16 -15.20 -3.95 -9.71
CA ALA A 16 -15.08 -5.41 -9.79
C ALA A 16 -16.43 -6.12 -9.61
N ALA A 17 -17.55 -5.39 -9.63
CA ALA A 17 -18.88 -5.97 -9.72
C ALA A 17 -19.80 -4.99 -10.47
N GLY A 18 -20.10 -5.30 -11.73
CA GLY A 18 -20.95 -4.46 -12.56
C GLY A 18 -20.93 -4.89 -14.03
N VAL A 19 -21.73 -5.92 -14.32
CA VAL A 19 -22.45 -6.13 -15.58
C VAL A 19 -22.42 -4.89 -16.49
N GLY A 20 -21.83 -5.03 -17.67
CA GLY A 20 -21.95 -4.13 -18.83
C GLY A 20 -22.16 -2.65 -18.55
N GLN A 21 -21.11 -1.91 -18.19
CA GLN A 21 -21.13 -0.45 -18.31
C GLN A 21 -20.08 0.02 -19.31
N ASN A 22 -20.58 0.70 -20.35
CA ASN A 22 -19.83 1.37 -21.39
C ASN A 22 -18.67 2.18 -20.80
N ARG A 23 -17.44 1.87 -21.22
CA ARG A 23 -16.27 2.70 -20.97
C ARG A 23 -16.48 4.04 -21.68
N HIS A 24 -16.95 5.05 -20.96
CA HIS A 24 -17.10 6.39 -21.51
C HIS A 24 -15.71 6.97 -21.80
N TRP A 25 -15.34 6.99 -23.08
CA TRP A 25 -14.13 7.59 -23.65
C TRP A 25 -14.10 9.14 -23.54
N GLY A 26 -14.71 9.73 -22.50
CA GLY A 26 -14.94 11.17 -22.36
C GLY A 26 -14.54 11.79 -21.02
N ALA A 27 -13.92 11.02 -20.10
CA ALA A 27 -13.46 11.59 -18.84
C ALA A 27 -12.34 12.62 -19.10
N LYS A 28 -12.61 13.91 -18.84
CA LYS A 28 -11.62 14.99 -18.92
C LYS A 28 -10.44 14.65 -18.01
N PHE A 29 -9.24 14.61 -18.57
CA PHE A 29 -8.02 14.41 -17.80
C PHE A 29 -7.85 15.55 -16.80
N THR A 30 -8.08 15.27 -15.52
CA THR A 30 -7.71 16.16 -14.43
C THR A 30 -6.35 15.73 -13.89
N PRO A 31 -5.33 16.59 -13.96
CA PRO A 31 -4.01 16.24 -13.44
C PRO A 31 -4.11 15.91 -11.95
N LYS A 32 -3.44 14.82 -11.54
CA LYS A 32 -3.36 14.44 -10.14
C LYS A 32 -2.62 15.51 -9.34
N LYS A 33 -2.97 15.66 -8.06
CA LYS A 33 -2.27 16.59 -7.16
C LYS A 33 -0.77 16.26 -7.14
N PRO A 34 0.12 17.27 -7.15
CA PRO A 34 1.55 17.05 -7.01
C PRO A 34 1.87 16.32 -5.70
N ILE A 35 2.80 15.37 -5.76
CA ILE A 35 3.28 14.63 -4.59
C ILE A 35 4.38 15.48 -3.94
N ARG A 36 4.13 15.96 -2.72
CA ARG A 36 5.07 16.78 -1.94
C ARG A 36 5.69 15.99 -0.78
N SER A 37 4.96 15.02 -0.26
CA SER A 37 5.37 14.16 0.85
C SER A 37 4.97 12.71 0.59
N PHE A 38 5.59 11.76 1.32
CA PHE A 38 5.13 10.37 1.35
C PHE A 38 3.66 10.25 1.73
N ARG A 39 3.14 11.21 2.52
CA ARG A 39 1.72 11.29 2.92
C ARG A 39 0.77 11.52 1.74
N ASP A 40 1.26 12.04 0.62
CA ASP A 40 0.48 12.22 -0.61
C ASP A 40 0.42 10.94 -1.46
N LEU A 41 1.23 9.93 -1.15
CA LEU A 41 1.19 8.65 -1.83
C LEU A 41 -0.07 7.89 -1.43
N GLU A 42 -0.90 7.56 -2.41
CA GLU A 42 -2.08 6.72 -2.21
C GLU A 42 -1.72 5.39 -1.55
N VAL A 43 -0.57 4.79 -1.93
CA VAL A 43 -0.10 3.53 -1.35
C VAL A 43 0.23 3.66 0.14
N TYR A 44 0.72 4.81 0.60
CA TYR A 44 0.96 5.07 2.02
C TYR A 44 -0.38 5.20 2.77
N GLN A 45 -1.30 6.02 2.24
CA GLN A 45 -2.59 6.26 2.86
C GLN A 45 -3.38 4.96 3.03
N LYS A 46 -3.37 4.10 2.00
CA LYS A 46 -4.12 2.85 2.01
C LYS A 46 -3.52 1.77 2.91
N THR A 47 -2.20 1.65 2.96
CA THR A 47 -1.58 0.68 3.88
C THR A 47 -1.69 1.12 5.33
N LEU A 48 -1.65 2.42 5.61
CA LEU A 48 -1.93 2.98 6.94
C LEU A 48 -3.39 2.76 7.35
N GLU A 49 -4.35 2.95 6.44
CA GLU A 49 -5.76 2.64 6.68
C GLU A 49 -5.93 1.16 7.09
N CYS A 50 -5.31 0.23 6.35
CA CYS A 50 -5.36 -1.19 6.67
C CYS A 50 -4.72 -1.52 8.02
N SER A 51 -3.55 -0.94 8.35
CA SER A 51 -2.90 -1.22 9.63
C SER A 51 -3.73 -0.75 10.82
N VAL A 52 -4.36 0.42 10.71
CA VAL A 52 -5.28 0.92 11.74
C VAL A 52 -6.50 0.01 11.90
N LEU A 53 -7.07 -0.50 10.81
CA LEU A 53 -8.20 -1.45 10.89
C LEU A 53 -7.80 -2.76 11.55
N ILE A 54 -6.59 -3.28 11.28
CA ILE A 54 -6.06 -4.46 11.95
C ILE A 54 -5.96 -4.21 13.45
N ASP A 55 -5.30 -3.13 13.87
CA ASP A 55 -5.08 -2.82 15.29
C ASP A 55 -6.40 -2.52 16.03
N LYS A 56 -7.38 -1.93 15.34
CA LYS A 56 -8.66 -1.54 15.94
C LYS A 56 -9.67 -2.67 16.02
N ASP A 57 -9.77 -3.48 14.97
CA ASP A 57 -10.90 -4.41 14.78
C ASP A 57 -10.50 -5.89 14.81
N ILE A 58 -9.24 -6.24 14.49
CA ILE A 58 -8.77 -7.63 14.46
C ILE A 58 -7.99 -7.97 15.74
N VAL A 59 -7.03 -7.15 16.12
CA VAL A 59 -6.17 -7.36 17.31
C VAL A 59 -7.00 -7.58 18.59
N PRO A 60 -8.03 -6.78 18.92
CA PRO A 60 -8.81 -7.01 20.14
C PRO A 60 -9.61 -8.31 20.13
N ALA A 61 -9.96 -8.84 18.96
CA ALA A 61 -10.62 -10.15 18.86
C ALA A 61 -9.61 -11.28 19.12
N LEU A 62 -8.38 -11.14 18.63
CA LEU A 62 -7.30 -12.08 18.82
C LEU A 62 -6.79 -12.12 20.27
N GLU A 63 -6.76 -10.99 20.96
CA GLU A 63 -6.43 -10.91 22.38
C GLU A 63 -7.40 -11.72 23.25
N LYS A 64 -8.70 -11.72 22.91
CA LYS A 64 -9.71 -12.52 23.63
C LYS A 64 -9.48 -14.02 23.52
N VAL A 65 -8.95 -14.48 22.38
CA VAL A 65 -8.60 -15.88 22.15
C VAL A 65 -7.13 -16.19 22.49
N LYS A 66 -6.39 -15.20 23.03
CA LYS A 66 -4.99 -15.31 23.46
C LYS A 66 -4.07 -15.84 22.36
N ASP A 67 -4.27 -15.40 21.12
CA ASP A 67 -3.38 -15.76 20.03
C ASP A 67 -1.99 -15.12 20.25
N SER A 68 -0.92 -15.91 20.15
CA SER A 68 0.46 -15.46 20.40
C SER A 68 1.02 -14.54 19.31
N ARG A 69 0.34 -14.42 18.17
CA ARG A 69 0.79 -13.68 16.98
C ARG A 69 0.24 -12.26 16.91
N VAL A 70 -0.55 -11.82 17.90
CA VAL A 70 -1.15 -10.48 17.94
C VAL A 70 -0.12 -9.38 17.71
N GLU A 71 0.98 -9.42 18.46
CA GLU A 71 2.04 -8.42 18.36
C GLU A 71 2.73 -8.45 16.99
N GLU A 72 2.95 -9.64 16.44
CA GLU A 72 3.61 -9.81 15.16
C GLU A 72 2.73 -9.33 13.99
N LEU A 73 1.42 -9.59 14.04
CA LEU A 73 0.48 -9.07 13.06
C LEU A 73 0.48 -7.54 13.02
N SER A 74 0.35 -6.89 14.19
CA SER A 74 0.34 -5.43 14.30
C SER A 74 1.65 -4.81 13.78
N LYS A 75 2.80 -5.36 14.20
CA LYS A 75 4.12 -4.94 13.72
C LYS A 75 4.25 -5.05 12.20
N ASN A 76 3.86 -6.19 11.60
CA ASN A 76 3.96 -6.39 10.16
C ASN A 76 2.99 -5.48 9.38
N ALA A 77 1.79 -5.22 9.91
CA ALA A 77 0.84 -4.31 9.28
C ALA A 77 1.36 -2.87 9.27
N MET A 78 1.93 -2.40 10.39
CA MET A 78 2.52 -1.05 10.52
C MET A 78 3.84 -0.90 9.73
N ALA A 79 4.61 -1.97 9.57
CA ALA A 79 5.88 -1.93 8.83
C ALA A 79 5.70 -1.49 7.37
N ILE A 80 4.58 -1.82 6.73
CA ILE A 80 4.33 -1.50 5.32
C ILE A 80 4.30 0.03 5.06
N PRO A 81 3.46 0.84 5.74
CA PRO A 81 3.50 2.29 5.56
C PRO A 81 4.83 2.91 6.01
N LEU A 82 5.53 2.33 6.98
CA LEU A 82 6.88 2.77 7.38
C LEU A 82 7.90 2.60 6.24
N TYR A 83 7.96 1.41 5.62
CA TYR A 83 8.85 1.16 4.50
C TYR A 83 8.53 2.07 3.29
N ILE A 84 7.26 2.37 3.03
CA ILE A 84 6.89 3.33 1.97
C ILE A 84 7.45 4.73 2.27
N SER A 85 7.37 5.17 3.54
CA SER A 85 7.92 6.45 3.98
C SER A 85 9.45 6.49 3.86
N GLU A 86 10.13 5.43 4.29
CA GLU A 86 11.59 5.31 4.23
C GLU A 86 12.09 5.28 2.78
N GLY A 87 11.47 4.46 1.94
CA GLY A 87 11.78 4.41 0.50
C GLY A 87 11.56 5.75 -0.18
N HIS A 88 10.47 6.46 0.16
CA HIS A 88 10.23 7.80 -0.37
C HIS A 88 11.33 8.79 0.06
N SER A 89 11.79 8.77 1.31
CA SER A 89 12.85 9.65 1.80
C SER A 89 14.18 9.45 1.08
N LEU A 90 14.48 8.21 0.68
CA LEU A 90 15.78 7.85 0.10
C LEU A 90 15.80 7.88 -1.44
N ARG A 91 14.66 8.03 -2.11
CA ARG A 91 14.51 7.88 -3.57
C ARG A 91 15.44 8.74 -4.44
N PHE A 92 16.04 9.79 -3.90
CA PHE A 92 17.02 10.63 -4.60
C PHE A 92 18.44 10.51 -4.04
N ALA A 93 18.59 10.08 -2.79
CA ALA A 93 19.89 10.00 -2.11
C ALA A 93 20.55 8.63 -2.31
N ASP A 94 19.76 7.56 -2.16
CA ASP A 94 20.19 6.18 -2.38
C ASP A 94 19.04 5.41 -3.02
N PHE A 95 19.07 5.36 -4.35
CA PHE A 95 18.00 4.76 -5.14
C PHE A 95 17.90 3.24 -4.94
N GLY A 96 19.04 2.56 -4.74
CA GLY A 96 19.06 1.12 -4.49
C GLY A 96 18.39 0.77 -3.16
N LEU A 97 18.76 1.50 -2.09
CA LEU A 97 18.15 1.32 -0.78
C LEU A 97 16.66 1.72 -0.78
N ALA A 98 16.30 2.79 -1.50
CA ALA A 98 14.91 3.19 -1.67
C ALA A 98 14.05 2.09 -2.30
N LEU A 99 14.53 1.44 -3.37
CA LEU A 99 13.85 0.31 -3.99
C LEU A 99 13.76 -0.89 -3.04
N GLY A 100 14.82 -1.18 -2.29
CA GLY A 100 14.80 -2.25 -1.28
C GLY A 100 13.68 -2.06 -0.24
N TYR A 101 13.39 -0.82 0.16
CA TYR A 101 12.24 -0.53 1.04
C TYR A 101 10.89 -0.73 0.35
N ILE A 102 10.75 -0.35 -0.92
CA ILE A 102 9.53 -0.61 -1.69
C ILE A 102 9.30 -2.12 -1.88
N GLU A 103 10.35 -2.90 -2.11
CA GLU A 103 10.29 -4.36 -2.17
C GLU A 103 9.90 -4.99 -0.83
N LYS A 104 10.42 -4.46 0.29
CA LYS A 104 9.96 -4.85 1.65
C LYS A 104 8.48 -4.54 1.85
N ALA A 105 7.97 -3.41 1.36
CA ALA A 105 6.55 -3.09 1.42
C ALA A 105 5.68 -4.07 0.58
N LEU A 106 6.15 -4.45 -0.62
CA LEU A 106 5.51 -5.47 -1.46
C LEU A 106 5.45 -6.84 -0.78
N SER A 107 6.55 -7.27 -0.17
CA SER A 107 6.65 -8.52 0.58
C SER A 107 5.77 -8.47 1.84
N GLY A 108 5.76 -7.34 2.54
CA GLY A 108 4.92 -7.11 3.72
C GLY A 108 3.43 -7.26 3.44
N CYS A 109 2.95 -6.77 2.28
CA CYS A 109 1.54 -6.96 1.87
C CYS A 109 1.17 -8.45 1.81
N ASN A 110 2.01 -9.28 1.18
CA ASN A 110 1.78 -10.73 1.11
C ASN A 110 1.83 -11.38 2.49
N ARG A 111 2.81 -10.99 3.32
CA ARG A 111 2.96 -11.52 4.67
C ARG A 111 1.73 -11.27 5.52
N VAL A 112 1.20 -10.05 5.53
CA VAL A 112 -0.01 -9.72 6.31
C VAL A 112 -1.22 -10.51 5.77
N SER A 113 -1.37 -10.66 4.46
CA SER A 113 -2.43 -11.52 3.91
C SER A 113 -2.35 -12.96 4.41
N VAL A 114 -1.15 -13.55 4.50
CA VAL A 114 -0.96 -14.90 5.05
C VAL A 114 -1.35 -15.00 6.52
N TYR A 115 -0.99 -14.00 7.36
CA TYR A 115 -1.48 -13.96 8.74
C TYR A 115 -3.00 -13.95 8.79
N LEU A 116 -3.61 -13.09 7.98
CA LEU A 116 -5.06 -12.91 7.93
C LEU A 116 -5.78 -14.20 7.47
N ASP A 117 -5.29 -14.87 6.42
CA ASP A 117 -5.81 -16.17 5.97
C ASP A 117 -5.73 -17.23 7.07
N HIS A 118 -4.58 -17.31 7.75
CA HIS A 118 -4.41 -18.26 8.85
C HIS A 118 -5.38 -17.94 10.01
N ILE A 119 -5.52 -16.67 10.38
CA ILE A 119 -6.44 -16.24 11.44
C ILE A 119 -7.89 -16.62 11.08
N LYS A 120 -8.31 -16.39 9.82
CA LYS A 120 -9.64 -16.78 9.33
C LYS A 120 -9.84 -18.30 9.44
N GLY A 121 -8.84 -19.09 9.06
CA GLY A 121 -8.90 -20.55 9.16
C GLY A 121 -8.93 -21.08 10.60
N THR A 122 -8.29 -20.39 11.55
CA THR A 122 -8.23 -20.83 12.96
C THR A 122 -9.39 -20.34 13.82
N TYR A 123 -9.89 -19.13 13.55
CA TYR A 123 -10.84 -18.43 14.42
C TYR A 123 -12.03 -17.83 13.68
N GLY A 124 -12.38 -18.34 12.50
CA GLY A 124 -13.39 -17.73 11.61
C GLY A 124 -14.73 -17.39 12.28
N ASP A 125 -15.13 -18.15 13.30
CA ASP A 125 -16.33 -17.95 14.13
C ASP A 125 -16.17 -16.87 15.22
N LYS A 126 -14.93 -16.54 15.58
CA LYS A 126 -14.56 -15.61 16.68
C LYS A 126 -14.02 -14.27 16.18
N VAL A 127 -13.79 -14.13 14.88
CA VAL A 127 -13.29 -12.91 14.23
C VAL A 127 -14.25 -12.45 13.14
N LYS A 128 -14.12 -11.18 12.74
CA LYS A 128 -14.90 -10.61 11.63
C LYS A 128 -14.36 -11.14 10.29
N ALA A 129 -14.75 -12.35 9.88
CA ALA A 129 -14.24 -13.01 8.67
C ALA A 129 -14.39 -12.16 7.40
N ASP A 130 -15.50 -11.43 7.26
CA ASP A 130 -15.74 -10.52 6.13
C ASP A 130 -14.73 -9.36 6.10
N LEU A 131 -14.37 -8.83 7.27
CA LEU A 131 -13.35 -7.78 7.38
C LEU A 131 -11.96 -8.31 7.03
N ILE A 132 -11.65 -9.56 7.41
CA ILE A 132 -10.40 -10.20 7.04
C ILE A 132 -10.30 -10.33 5.51
N GLU A 133 -11.36 -10.83 4.86
CA GLU A 133 -11.38 -11.00 3.41
C GLU A 133 -11.30 -9.66 2.67
N ASP A 134 -12.00 -8.65 3.17
CA ASP A 134 -11.84 -7.27 2.69
C ASP A 134 -10.37 -6.83 2.83
N LEU A 135 -9.75 -6.90 4.01
CA LEU A 135 -8.35 -6.54 4.23
C LEU A 135 -7.36 -7.26 3.31
N ILE A 136 -7.55 -8.57 3.05
CA ILE A 136 -6.73 -9.33 2.09
C ILE A 136 -6.86 -8.76 0.68
N ASN A 137 -8.08 -8.47 0.24
CA ASN A 137 -8.33 -7.82 -1.06
C ASN A 137 -7.68 -6.44 -1.12
N ARG A 138 -7.76 -5.67 -0.02
CA ARG A 138 -7.14 -4.35 0.10
C ARG A 138 -5.62 -4.42 -0.07
N TYR A 139 -4.96 -5.35 0.64
CA TYR A 139 -3.51 -5.56 0.53
C TYR A 139 -3.11 -6.04 -0.87
N THR A 140 -3.90 -6.89 -1.51
CA THR A 140 -3.67 -7.36 -2.88
C THR A 140 -3.72 -6.21 -3.88
N LEU A 141 -4.73 -5.35 -3.78
CA LEU A 141 -4.91 -4.20 -4.65
C LEU A 141 -3.81 -3.14 -4.45
N VAL A 142 -3.50 -2.80 -3.19
CA VAL A 142 -2.46 -1.80 -2.91
C VAL A 142 -1.07 -2.30 -3.26
N ARG A 143 -0.78 -3.60 -3.12
CA ARG A 143 0.46 -4.22 -3.60
C ARG A 143 0.68 -3.96 -5.09
N GLY A 144 -0.36 -4.13 -5.91
CA GLY A 144 -0.29 -3.79 -7.33
C GLY A 144 -0.03 -2.31 -7.60
N LYS A 145 -0.46 -1.40 -6.70
CA LYS A 145 -0.14 0.03 -6.80
C LYS A 145 1.29 0.34 -6.34
N ILE A 146 1.79 -0.34 -5.31
CA ILE A 146 3.19 -0.23 -4.86
C ILE A 146 4.14 -0.68 -5.98
N PHE A 147 3.81 -1.78 -6.67
CA PHE A 147 4.61 -2.25 -7.81
C PHE A 147 4.65 -1.20 -8.92
N ARG A 148 3.52 -0.55 -9.25
CA ARG A 148 3.50 0.53 -10.24
C ARG A 148 4.31 1.75 -9.78
N LEU A 149 4.31 2.07 -8.49
CA LEU A 149 5.15 3.13 -7.93
C LEU A 149 6.63 2.81 -8.14
N GLU A 150 7.04 1.58 -7.82
CA GLU A 150 8.40 1.07 -8.05
C GLU A 150 8.83 1.21 -9.52
N GLN A 151 7.98 0.75 -10.45
CA GLN A 151 8.25 0.87 -11.89
C GLN A 151 8.33 2.34 -12.35
N SER A 152 7.47 3.20 -11.80
CA SER A 152 7.50 4.63 -12.09
C SER A 152 8.82 5.26 -11.63
N TRP A 153 9.30 4.91 -10.43
CA TRP A 153 10.57 5.40 -9.91
C TRP A 153 11.75 4.93 -10.76
N LYS A 154 11.78 3.65 -11.15
CA LYS A 154 12.78 3.09 -12.07
C LYS A 154 12.82 3.84 -13.40
N LYS A 155 11.65 4.17 -13.95
CA LYS A 155 11.54 4.96 -15.19
C LYS A 155 12.11 6.37 -15.04
N PHE A 156 11.75 7.09 -13.98
CA PHE A 156 12.27 8.45 -13.74
C PHE A 156 13.79 8.45 -13.59
N MET A 157 14.34 7.53 -12.80
CA MET A 157 15.79 7.42 -12.61
C MET A 157 16.54 7.14 -13.92
N LYS A 158 15.99 6.25 -14.77
CA LYS A 158 16.57 5.97 -16.09
C LYS A 158 16.57 7.22 -16.98
N THR A 159 15.48 7.96 -17.02
CA THR A 159 15.38 9.21 -17.79
C THR A 159 16.38 10.26 -17.31
N ASP A 160 16.57 10.41 -16.00
CA ASP A 160 17.53 11.36 -15.43
C ASP A 160 18.98 11.00 -15.82
N LEU A 161 19.33 9.71 -15.83
CA LEU A 161 20.65 9.23 -16.25
C LEU A 161 20.91 9.48 -17.75
N GLU A 162 19.94 9.21 -18.61
CA GLU A 162 20.04 9.45 -20.06
C GLU A 162 20.21 10.94 -20.40
N MET A 163 19.48 11.83 -19.70
CA MET A 163 19.62 13.28 -19.87
C MET A 163 20.99 13.78 -19.40
N GLY A 164 21.51 13.25 -18.29
CA GLY A 164 22.85 13.59 -17.79
C GLY A 164 23.95 13.29 -18.82
N GLN A 165 23.90 12.12 -19.46
CA GLN A 165 24.88 11.71 -20.47
C GLN A 165 24.85 12.59 -21.72
N ASN A 166 23.66 12.92 -22.23
CA ASN A 166 23.50 13.80 -23.40
C ASN A 166 24.04 15.23 -23.16
N THR A 167 23.95 15.70 -21.91
CA THR A 167 24.47 17.04 -21.54
C THR A 167 25.99 17.08 -21.53
N ILE A 168 26.65 15.96 -21.21
CA ILE A 168 28.11 15.82 -21.23
C ILE A 168 28.63 15.74 -22.67
N GLN A 169 27.93 15.02 -23.55
CA GLN A 169 28.32 14.87 -24.97
C GLN A 169 28.24 16.19 -25.76
N LYS A 170 27.26 17.06 -25.46
CA LYS A 170 27.13 18.37 -26.13
C LYS A 170 28.16 19.44 -25.69
N LYS A 171 28.95 19.17 -24.65
CA LYS A 171 30.00 20.06 -24.14
C LYS A 171 31.41 19.65 -24.59
N ARG A 172 31.54 18.60 -25.40
CA ARG A 172 32.77 18.16 -26.06
C ARG A 172 32.69 18.47 -27.54
#